data_AF-A0A6N9VD61-F1
#
_entry.id   AF-A0A6N9VD61-F1
#
_cell.length_a   1.000
_cell.length_b   1.000
_cell.length_c   1.000
_cell.angle_alpha   90.00
_cell.angle_beta   90.00
_cell.angle_gamma   90.00
#
_symmetry.space_group_name_H-M   'P 1'
#
loop_
_entity.id
_entity.type
_entity.pdbx_description
1 polymer ?
#
loop_
_entity_poly.entity_id
_entity_poly.type
_entity_poly.pdbx_seq_one_letter_code
_entity_poly.pdbx_strand_id
1 'polypeptide(L)'
;RMKADVGSDPARVHATGLSAGAAMTNVVLAAYPDVFAAGAPVAGLPYACATSVVAAYSCMNPGTDLTPAAWAAKVRDAHPGYAGP
;
A
#
# COMPACT_ATOMS: atom_id res chain seq x y z
N ARG A 1 -16.88 -6.68 -11.14
CA ARG A 1 -17.15 -5.98 -12.42
C ARG A 1 -15.97 -6.27 -13.33
N MET A 2 -14.95 -5.43 -13.49
CA MET A 2 -13.82 -5.68 -14.43
C MET A 2 -13.30 -7.13 -14.49
N LYS A 3 -12.88 -7.73 -13.36
CA LYS A 3 -12.39 -9.12 -13.32
C LYS A 3 -13.39 -10.15 -13.89
N ALA A 4 -14.67 -10.00 -13.55
CA ALA A 4 -15.74 -10.90 -13.96
C ALA A 4 -16.26 -10.60 -15.37
N ASP A 5 -16.24 -9.32 -15.76
CA ASP A 5 -16.89 -8.83 -16.98
C ASP A 5 -15.98 -9.00 -18.21
N VAL A 6 -14.64 -9.02 -18.03
CA VAL A 6 -13.67 -9.11 -19.13
C VAL A 6 -12.67 -10.28 -19.01
N GLY A 7 -12.88 -11.22 -18.10
CA GLY A 7 -12.06 -12.44 -17.97
C GLY A 7 -10.61 -12.19 -17.54
N SER A 8 -10.37 -11.24 -16.62
CA SER A 8 -9.02 -10.97 -16.12
C SER A 8 -8.51 -12.09 -15.21
N ASP A 9 -7.24 -12.47 -15.37
CA ASP A 9 -6.57 -13.42 -14.48
C ASP A 9 -6.45 -12.86 -13.05
N PRO A 10 -7.13 -13.46 -12.05
CA PRO A 10 -7.10 -12.97 -10.68
C PRO A 10 -5.73 -13.08 -10.02
N ALA A 11 -4.83 -13.93 -10.53
CA ALA A 11 -3.47 -14.07 -10.02
C ALA A 11 -2.51 -13.00 -10.59
N ARG A 12 -2.97 -12.16 -11.53
CA ARG A 12 -2.14 -11.16 -12.23
C ARG A 12 -2.69 -9.74 -12.11
N VAL A 13 -3.22 -9.42 -10.94
CA VAL A 13 -3.74 -8.09 -10.63
C VAL A 13 -2.62 -7.28 -9.97
N HIS A 14 -2.29 -6.13 -10.55
CA HIS A 14 -1.21 -5.27 -10.08
C HIS A 14 -1.69 -3.83 -9.87
N ALA A 15 -1.04 -3.10 -8.96
CA ALA A 15 -1.32 -1.70 -8.68
C ALA A 15 -0.08 -0.82 -8.88
N THR A 16 -0.26 0.38 -9.44
CA THR A 16 0.79 1.40 -9.53
C THR A 16 0.16 2.77 -9.46
N GLY A 17 0.96 3.77 -9.11
CA GLY A 17 0.55 5.15 -9.08
C GLY A 17 1.71 6.09 -8.76
N LEU A 18 1.44 7.38 -8.93
CA LEU A 18 2.37 8.47 -8.65
C LEU A 18 1.85 9.31 -7.48
N SER A 19 2.73 9.79 -6.60
CA SER A 19 2.38 10.71 -5.50
C SER A 19 1.29 10.13 -4.59
N ALA A 20 0.12 10.77 -4.49
CA ALA A 20 -1.01 10.22 -3.74
C ALA A 20 -1.44 8.84 -4.26
N GLY A 21 -1.32 8.57 -5.56
CA GLY A 21 -1.58 7.26 -6.16
C GLY A 21 -0.55 6.20 -5.75
N ALA A 22 0.70 6.60 -5.50
CA ALA A 22 1.72 5.70 -4.96
C ALA A 22 1.46 5.38 -3.48
N ALA A 23 1.01 6.36 -2.69
CA ALA A 23 0.55 6.11 -1.32
C ALA A 23 -0.64 5.14 -1.33
N MET A 24 -1.60 5.31 -2.26
CA MET A 24 -2.71 4.38 -2.42
C MET A 24 -2.27 3.00 -2.91
N THR A 25 -1.25 2.91 -3.75
CA THR A 25 -0.64 1.64 -4.16
C THR A 25 -0.15 0.87 -2.92
N ASN A 26 0.54 1.54 -1.99
CA ASN A 26 0.95 0.92 -0.73
C ASN A 26 -0.24 0.52 0.17
N VAL A 27 -1.32 1.30 0.18
CA VAL A 27 -2.55 0.95 0.90
C VAL A 27 -3.15 -0.35 0.40
N VAL A 28 -3.31 -0.50 -0.92
CA VAL A 28 -3.96 -1.70 -1.46
C VAL A 28 -3.09 -2.94 -1.32
N LEU A 29 -1.75 -2.80 -1.40
CA LEU A 29 -0.83 -3.91 -1.18
C LEU A 29 -0.81 -4.38 0.28
N ALA A 30 -0.96 -3.47 1.25
CA ALA A 30 -0.99 -3.84 2.67
C ALA A 30 -2.35 -4.40 3.10
N ALA A 31 -3.46 -3.77 2.69
CA ALA A 31 -4.80 -4.09 3.16
C ALA A 31 -5.53 -5.18 2.35
N TYR A 32 -5.12 -5.41 1.10
CA TYR A 32 -5.73 -6.40 0.20
C TYR A 32 -4.66 -7.28 -0.50
N PRO A 33 -3.74 -7.90 0.27
CA PRO A 33 -2.65 -8.67 -0.30
C PRO A 33 -3.12 -9.95 -1.02
N ASP A 34 -4.33 -10.41 -0.74
CA ASP A 34 -5.03 -11.51 -1.42
C ASP A 34 -5.59 -11.11 -2.80
N VAL A 35 -5.69 -9.80 -3.08
CA VAL A 35 -6.22 -9.27 -4.34
C VAL A 35 -5.12 -8.83 -5.29
N PHE A 36 -4.06 -8.20 -4.78
CA PHE A 36 -2.99 -7.62 -5.60
C PHE A 36 -1.71 -8.45 -5.48
N ALA A 37 -1.28 -9.04 -6.59
CA ALA A 37 -0.09 -9.87 -6.65
C ALA A 37 1.21 -9.07 -6.51
N ALA A 38 1.22 -7.81 -6.97
CA ALA A 38 2.37 -6.90 -6.81
C ALA A 38 1.97 -5.44 -7.08
N GLY A 39 2.86 -4.51 -6.75
CA GLY A 39 2.69 -3.13 -7.17
C GLY A 39 3.97 -2.31 -7.24
N ALA A 40 3.88 -1.16 -7.90
CA ALA A 40 4.99 -0.27 -8.18
C ALA A 40 4.63 1.18 -7.79
N PRO A 41 4.85 1.59 -6.54
CA PRO A 41 4.62 2.96 -6.10
C PRO A 41 5.76 3.89 -6.56
N VAL A 42 5.43 5.07 -7.10
CA VAL A 42 6.40 6.08 -7.52
C VAL A 42 6.19 7.38 -6.74
N ALA A 43 7.23 7.84 -6.02
CA ALA A 43 7.22 9.09 -5.25
C ALA A 43 6.02 9.24 -4.28
N GLY A 44 5.66 8.15 -3.61
CA GLY A 44 4.57 8.10 -2.62
C GLY A 44 5.05 8.16 -1.17
N LEU A 45 4.12 7.82 -0.26
CA LEU A 45 4.41 7.69 1.17
C LEU A 45 4.33 6.22 1.61
N PRO A 46 5.06 5.83 2.67
CA PRO A 46 4.90 4.52 3.31
C PRO A 46 3.46 4.26 3.76
N TYR A 47 3.06 2.98 3.80
CA TYR A 47 1.74 2.59 4.32
C TYR A 47 1.54 3.09 5.76
N ALA A 48 0.37 3.68 6.02
CA ALA A 48 -0.01 4.23 7.32
C ALA A 48 1.02 5.20 7.92
N CYS A 49 1.75 5.93 7.07
CA CYS A 49 2.60 7.03 7.52
C CYS A 49 1.79 8.19 8.09
N ALA A 50 0.57 8.41 7.56
CA ALA A 50 -0.32 9.47 7.99
C ALA A 50 -1.79 9.04 7.90
N THR A 51 -2.63 9.59 8.79
CA THR A 51 -4.09 9.44 8.80
C THR A 51 -4.83 10.77 8.62
N SER A 52 -4.08 11.85 8.37
CA SER A 52 -4.60 13.19 8.08
C SER A 52 -3.74 13.88 7.04
N VAL A 53 -4.28 14.89 6.37
CA VAL A 53 -3.56 15.68 5.37
C VAL A 53 -2.35 16.39 5.99
N VAL A 54 -2.51 16.95 7.19
CA VAL A 54 -1.42 17.63 7.90
C VAL A 54 -0.27 16.66 8.20
N ALA A 55 -0.58 15.47 8.71
CA ALA A 55 0.43 14.44 8.96
C ALA A 55 1.07 13.93 7.66
N ALA A 56 0.34 13.90 6.54
CA ALA A 56 0.89 13.50 5.26
C ALA A 56 1.98 14.47 4.79
N TYR A 57 1.78 15.78 4.96
CA TYR A 57 2.82 16.76 4.68
C TYR A 57 4.05 16.58 5.57
N SER A 58 3.88 16.30 6.87
CA SER A 58 5.00 15.99 7.77
C SER A 58 5.74 14.70 7.36
N CYS A 59 5.01 13.70 6.87
CA CYS A 59 5.59 12.47 6.34
C CYS A 59 6.35 12.67 5.03
N MET A 60 5.95 13.64 4.20
CA MET A 60 6.70 14.02 2.99
C MET A 60 7.97 14.78 3.35
N ASN A 61 7.88 15.72 4.30
CA ASN A 61 8.99 16.52 4.76
C ASN A 61 8.74 17.00 6.20
N PRO A 62 9.65 16.77 7.15
CA PRO A 62 11.00 16.21 6.97
C PRO A 62 11.04 14.69 6.74
N GLY A 63 9.91 14.00 6.86
CA GLY A 63 9.86 12.55 6.89
C GLY A 63 9.45 12.03 8.27
N THR A 64 8.91 10.82 8.31
CA THR A 64 8.68 10.10 9.57
C THR A 64 9.75 9.04 9.72
N ASP A 65 10.56 9.16 10.77
CA ASP A 65 11.57 8.16 11.10
C ASP A 65 10.98 7.12 12.06
N LEU A 66 10.78 5.91 11.56
CA LEU A 66 10.38 4.74 12.37
C LEU A 66 11.38 3.62 12.11
N THR A 67 11.56 2.76 13.10
CA THR A 67 12.37 1.56 12.92
C THR A 67 11.79 0.68 11.81
N PRO A 68 12.62 -0.11 11.12
CA PRO A 68 12.13 -1.07 10.13
C PRO A 68 11.05 -2.02 10.69
N ALA A 69 11.18 -2.43 11.96
CA ALA A 69 10.21 -3.27 12.63
C ALA A 69 8.85 -2.57 12.81
N ALA A 70 8.83 -1.28 13.16
CA ALA A 70 7.61 -0.49 13.29
C ALA A 70 6.93 -0.26 11.94
N TRP A 71 7.69 -0.02 10.87
CA TRP A 71 7.14 0.03 9.51
C TRP A 71 6.53 -1.30 9.09
N ALA A 72 7.24 -2.40 9.32
CA ALA A 72 6.76 -3.72 8.96
C ALA A 72 5.53 -4.15 9.79
N ALA A 73 5.45 -3.74 11.06
CA ALA A 73 4.27 -3.97 11.90
C ALA A 73 3.03 -3.30 11.30
N LYS A 74 3.12 -2.02 10.93
CA LYS A 74 2.00 -1.31 10.26
C LYS A 74 1.45 -2.08 9.06
N VAL A 75 2.33 -2.63 8.22
CA VAL A 75 1.91 -3.42 7.04
C VAL A 75 1.26 -4.74 7.45
N ARG A 76 1.85 -5.50 8.38
CA ARG A 76 1.28 -6.79 8.83
C ARG A 76 -0.06 -6.61 9.55
N ASP A 77 -0.21 -5.53 10.30
CA ASP A 77 -1.45 -5.21 11.03
C ASP A 77 -2.59 -4.81 10.09
N ALA A 78 -2.29 -4.44 8.84
CA ALA A 78 -3.30 -4.08 7.83
C ALA A 78 -4.15 -5.28 7.40
N HIS A 79 -3.59 -6.49 7.45
CA HIS A 79 -4.30 -7.73 7.12
C HIS A 79 -3.87 -8.89 8.04
N PRO A 80 -4.37 -8.94 9.30
CA PRO A 80 -3.98 -9.95 10.27
C PRO A 80 -4.25 -11.37 9.77
N GLY A 81 -3.27 -12.26 9.97
CA GLY A 81 -3.36 -13.66 9.54
C GLY A 81 -2.85 -13.92 8.12
N TYR A 82 -2.49 -12.89 7.35
CA TYR A 82 -1.80 -13.05 6.08
C TYR A 82 -0.33 -13.43 6.32
N ALA A 83 0.06 -14.64 5.91
CA ALA A 83 1.41 -15.16 6.13
C ALA A 83 2.46 -14.62 5.13
N GLY A 84 2.02 -13.91 4.09
CA GLY A 84 2.83 -13.52 2.94
C GLY A 84 2.28 -14.12 1.64
N PRO A 85 2.78 -13.67 0.48
CA PRO A 85 2.59 -14.39 -0.78
C PRO A 85 3.25 -15.77 -0.75
#